data_AF-A0A2G6NTC8-F1
#
_entry.id   AF-A0A2G6NTC8-F1
#
_cell.length_a   1.000
_cell.length_b   1.000
_cell.length_c   1.000
_cell.angle_alpha   90.00
_cell.angle_beta   90.00
_cell.angle_gamma   90.00
#
_symmetry.space_group_name_H-M   'P 1'
#
loop_
_entity.id
_entity.type
_entity.pdbx_description
1 polymer ?
#
loop_
_entity_poly.entity_id
_entity_poly.type
_entity_poly.pdbx_seq_one_letter_code
_entity_poly.pdbx_strand_id
1 'polypeptide(L)'
;MVVMPCSMKTLAGVTHGFSNNLLLRAADVTLKERRKLVLVTRETPLSGIHLQNMAAMAGFGAVILPPMLTYYNHPRNMQDQNNHIVGKVLSEFGLEMPEFRRWGSPGQQAPYEPPPRTTNEPKQPTTPENQSRGATHELQ
;
A
#
# COMPACT_ATOMS: atom_id res chain seq x y z
N MET A 1 19.37 2.49 4.71
CA MET A 1 19.35 3.18 3.40
C MET A 1 18.03 2.86 2.71
N VAL A 2 17.43 3.85 2.05
CA VAL A 2 16.22 3.67 1.24
C VAL A 2 16.52 4.10 -0.18
N VAL A 3 16.09 3.30 -1.17
CA VAL A 3 16.06 3.71 -2.57
C VAL A 3 14.60 3.82 -3.01
N MET A 4 14.11 5.05 -3.17
CA MET A 4 12.70 5.33 -3.48
C MET A 4 12.58 6.50 -4.49
N PRO A 5 12.08 6.25 -5.71
CA PRO A 5 11.80 4.94 -6.30
C PRO A 5 13.09 4.16 -6.63
N CYS A 6 13.02 2.83 -6.61
CA CYS A 6 14.08 1.93 -7.08
C CYS A 6 13.75 1.44 -8.50
N SER A 7 14.56 1.85 -9.48
CA SER A 7 14.44 1.37 -10.86
C SER A 7 14.94 -0.08 -10.99
N MET A 8 14.47 -0.81 -12.01
CA MET A 8 14.95 -2.18 -12.26
C MET A 8 16.44 -2.22 -12.62
N LYS A 9 16.98 -1.17 -13.25
CA LYS A 9 18.42 -1.01 -13.50
C LYS A 9 19.20 -0.90 -12.18
N THR A 10 18.71 -0.09 -11.25
CA THR A 10 19.32 0.07 -9.93
C THR A 10 19.28 -1.23 -9.16
N LEU A 11 18.12 -1.89 -9.12
CA LEU A 11 17.96 -3.20 -8.47
C LEU A 11 18.96 -4.23 -9.03
N ALA A 12 19.05 -4.36 -10.35
CA ALA A 12 19.99 -5.28 -11.00
C ALA A 12 21.46 -4.92 -10.67
N GLY A 13 21.79 -3.63 -10.69
CA GLY A 13 23.13 -3.14 -10.36
C GLY A 13 23.55 -3.49 -8.93
N VAL A 14 22.66 -3.31 -7.94
CA VAL A 14 22.93 -3.69 -6.55
C VAL A 14 22.99 -5.21 -6.39
N THR A 15 22.06 -5.95 -7.01
CA THR A 15 22.00 -7.42 -6.92
C THR A 15 23.30 -8.08 -7.37
N HIS A 16 23.93 -7.56 -8.41
CA HIS A 16 25.16 -8.11 -8.98
C HIS A 16 26.44 -7.38 -8.53
N GLY A 17 26.35 -6.45 -7.57
CA GLY A 17 27.51 -5.73 -7.02
C GLY A 17 28.18 -4.72 -7.98
N PHE A 18 27.48 -4.27 -9.03
CA PHE A 18 28.00 -3.29 -9.99
C PHE A 18 28.06 -1.88 -9.38
N SER A 19 29.12 -1.57 -8.64
CA SER A 19 29.31 -0.29 -7.93
C SER A 19 29.85 0.85 -8.81
N ASN A 20 29.20 1.12 -9.95
CA ASN A 20 29.67 2.11 -10.94
C ASN A 20 29.30 3.58 -10.62
N ASN A 21 28.56 3.82 -9.55
CA ASN A 21 28.21 5.15 -9.07
C ASN A 21 27.99 5.13 -7.55
N LEU A 22 27.87 6.32 -6.95
CA LEU A 22 27.73 6.45 -5.50
C LEU A 22 26.48 5.76 -4.94
N LEU A 23 25.35 5.79 -5.64
CA LEU A 23 24.13 5.13 -5.19
C LEU A 23 24.33 3.62 -5.09
N LEU A 24 24.85 2.99 -6.14
CA LEU A 24 25.09 1.54 -6.16
C LEU A 24 26.16 1.16 -5.13
N ARG A 25 27.23 1.96 -5.01
CA ARG A 25 28.27 1.72 -4.00
C ARG A 25 27.74 1.89 -2.57
N ALA A 26 26.89 2.88 -2.31
CA ALA A 26 26.29 3.07 -0.99
C ALA A 26 25.35 1.91 -0.62
N ALA A 27 24.60 1.37 -1.59
CA ALA A 27 23.76 0.19 -1.38
C ALA A 27 24.59 -1.06 -1.11
N ASP A 28 25.66 -1.28 -1.88
CA ASP A 28 26.64 -2.36 -1.67
C ASP A 28 27.31 -2.28 -0.28
N VAL A 29 27.74 -1.07 0.12
CA VAL A 29 28.27 -0.83 1.48
C VAL A 29 27.19 -1.08 2.54
N THR A 30 25.96 -0.66 2.30
CA THR A 30 24.86 -0.91 3.24
C THR A 30 24.66 -2.41 3.45
N LEU A 31 24.70 -3.19 2.36
CA LEU A 31 24.52 -4.64 2.39
C LEU A 31 25.68 -5.34 3.11
N LYS A 32 26.94 -5.04 2.75
CA LYS A 32 28.11 -5.70 3.36
C LYS A 32 28.25 -5.41 4.86
N GLU A 33 27.85 -4.20 5.29
CA GLU A 33 27.84 -3.79 6.70
C GLU A 33 26.61 -4.30 7.46
N ARG A 34 25.77 -5.16 6.83
CA ARG A 34 24.54 -5.71 7.40
C ARG A 34 23.59 -4.63 7.93
N ARG A 35 23.57 -3.48 7.27
CA ARG A 35 22.66 -2.38 7.59
C ARG A 35 21.37 -2.54 6.80
N LYS A 36 20.26 -2.04 7.35
CA LYS A 36 18.95 -2.15 6.69
C LYS A 36 18.94 -1.40 5.35
N LEU A 37 18.60 -2.10 4.28
CA LEU A 37 18.38 -1.58 2.93
C LEU A 37 16.93 -1.84 2.52
N VAL A 38 16.18 -0.78 2.20
CA VAL A 38 14.80 -0.86 1.69
C VAL A 38 14.80 -0.42 0.23
N LEU A 39 14.29 -1.28 -0.66
CA LEU A 39 14.20 -1.05 -2.09
C LEU A 39 12.73 -0.88 -2.49
N VAL A 40 12.34 0.34 -2.86
CA VAL A 40 10.96 0.66 -3.27
C VAL A 40 10.81 0.49 -4.77
N THR A 41 10.78 -0.77 -5.21
CA THR A 41 10.79 -1.16 -6.63
C THR A 41 9.49 -0.76 -7.33
N ARG A 42 9.58 0.12 -8.32
CA ARG A 42 8.40 0.59 -9.08
C ARG A 42 8.51 0.17 -10.54
N GLU A 43 7.81 -0.90 -10.91
CA GLU A 43 7.67 -1.38 -12.29
C GLU A 43 6.41 -2.24 -12.44
N THR A 44 5.78 -2.23 -13.62
CA THR A 44 4.70 -3.16 -13.99
C THR A 44 4.52 -3.18 -15.51
N PRO A 45 4.41 -4.37 -16.16
CA PRO A 45 4.51 -5.72 -15.60
C PRO A 45 5.94 -6.11 -15.21
N LEU A 46 6.08 -7.17 -14.43
CA LEU A 46 7.38 -7.69 -14.00
C LEU A 46 7.86 -8.81 -14.91
N SER A 47 9.12 -8.72 -15.37
CA SER A 47 9.79 -9.81 -16.06
C SER A 47 10.34 -10.84 -15.04
N GLY A 48 10.67 -12.04 -15.52
CA GLY A 48 11.37 -13.04 -14.70
C GLY A 48 12.69 -12.52 -14.13
N ILE A 49 13.39 -11.65 -14.85
CA ILE A 49 14.63 -11.00 -14.40
C ILE A 49 14.35 -10.08 -13.21
N HIS A 50 13.26 -9.30 -13.25
CA HIS A 50 12.88 -8.43 -12.13
C HIS A 50 12.60 -9.25 -10.88
N LEU A 51 11.82 -10.34 -11.03
CA LEU A 51 11.47 -11.24 -9.93
C LEU A 51 12.69 -11.94 -9.34
N GLN A 52 13.61 -12.45 -10.17
CA GLN A 52 14.84 -13.08 -9.72
C GLN A 52 15.73 -12.11 -8.94
N ASN A 53 15.90 -10.88 -9.44
CA ASN A 53 16.68 -9.87 -8.73
C ASN A 53 16.03 -9.47 -7.40
N MET A 54 14.71 -9.29 -7.37
CA MET A 54 13.99 -8.99 -6.12
C MET A 54 14.10 -10.14 -5.12
N ALA A 55 13.96 -11.39 -5.57
CA ALA A 55 14.11 -12.57 -4.73
C ALA A 55 15.53 -12.72 -4.18
N ALA A 56 16.56 -12.51 -5.00
CA ALA A 56 17.95 -12.53 -4.58
C ALA A 56 18.23 -11.46 -3.52
N MET A 57 17.81 -10.21 -3.76
CA MET A 57 17.98 -9.13 -2.79
C MET A 57 17.22 -9.37 -1.48
N ALA A 58 16.02 -9.95 -1.54
CA ALA A 58 15.30 -10.39 -0.35
C ALA A 58 16.09 -11.46 0.42
N GLY A 59 16.68 -12.43 -0.29
CA GLY A 59 17.57 -13.44 0.29
C GLY A 59 18.85 -12.86 0.91
N PHE A 60 19.35 -11.72 0.40
CA PHE A 60 20.48 -10.98 0.99
C PHE A 60 20.10 -10.10 2.19
N GLY A 61 18.82 -10.07 2.57
CA GLY A 61 18.34 -9.31 3.73
C GLY A 61 17.91 -7.87 3.41
N ALA A 62 17.79 -7.50 2.13
CA ALA A 62 17.14 -6.25 1.75
C ALA A 62 15.61 -6.39 1.82
N VAL A 63 14.92 -5.32 2.18
CA VAL A 63 13.45 -5.27 2.17
C VAL A 63 12.99 -4.84 0.78
N ILE A 64 12.21 -5.69 0.12
CA ILE A 64 11.54 -5.37 -1.14
C ILE A 64 10.15 -4.81 -0.85
N LEU A 65 9.97 -3.50 -1.05
CA LEU A 65 8.75 -2.79 -0.69
C LEU A 65 8.21 -2.06 -1.92
N PRO A 66 7.59 -2.75 -2.88
CA PRO A 66 6.97 -2.07 -4.03
C PRO A 66 5.90 -1.09 -3.52
N PRO A 67 5.75 0.09 -4.15
CA PRO A 67 4.78 1.11 -3.73
C PRO A 67 3.36 0.71 -4.16
N MET A 68 2.85 -0.37 -3.56
CA MET A 68 1.51 -0.90 -3.81
C MET A 68 0.49 -0.07 -3.05
N LEU A 69 -0.42 0.57 -3.80
CA LEU A 69 -1.51 1.36 -3.22
C LEU A 69 -2.40 0.48 -2.35
N THR A 70 -2.88 1.07 -1.26
CA THR A 70 -3.65 0.38 -0.24
C THR A 70 -4.93 1.14 0.02
N TYR A 71 -6.06 0.45 0.12
CA TYR A 71 -7.37 1.10 0.23
C TYR A 71 -8.11 0.82 1.54
N TYR A 72 -7.60 -0.09 2.38
CA TYR A 72 -8.23 -0.38 3.68
C TYR A 72 -8.22 0.81 4.64
N ASN A 73 -7.36 1.80 4.40
CA ASN A 73 -7.24 3.02 5.19
C ASN A 73 -8.20 4.12 4.73
N HIS A 74 -9.06 3.84 3.74
CA HIS A 74 -10.00 4.78 3.13
C HIS A 74 -9.35 6.14 2.80
N PRO A 75 -8.33 6.15 1.93
CA PRO A 75 -7.63 7.38 1.57
C PRO A 75 -8.57 8.30 0.80
N ARG A 76 -8.57 9.58 1.15
CA ARG A 76 -9.43 10.61 0.54
C ARG A 76 -8.81 11.21 -0.72
N ASN A 77 -7.49 11.14 -0.83
CA ASN A 77 -6.74 11.72 -1.94
C ASN A 77 -5.43 10.94 -2.20
N MET A 78 -4.71 11.34 -3.24
CA MET A 78 -3.42 10.73 -3.61
C MET A 78 -2.33 10.97 -2.56
N GLN A 79 -2.41 12.06 -1.80
CA GLN A 79 -1.44 12.34 -0.73
C GLN A 79 -1.57 11.31 0.41
N ASP A 80 -2.78 10.89 0.76
CA ASP A 80 -3.00 9.85 1.77
C ASP A 80 -2.37 8.51 1.36
N GLN A 81 -2.41 8.19 0.06
CA GLN A 81 -1.75 7.01 -0.50
C GLN A 81 -0.22 7.11 -0.44
N ASN A 82 0.33 8.26 -0.84
CA ASN A 82 1.77 8.53 -0.76
C ASN A 82 2.25 8.44 0.68
N ASN A 83 1.54 9.09 1.61
CA ASN A 83 1.79 9.04 3.04
C ASN A 83 1.76 7.60 3.55
N HIS A 84 0.79 6.79 3.11
CA HIS A 84 0.72 5.40 3.54
C HIS A 84 1.94 4.57 3.07
N ILE A 85 2.43 4.77 1.84
CA ILE A 85 3.65 4.11 1.35
C ILE A 85 4.88 4.59 2.13
N VAL A 86 5.03 5.91 2.32
CA VAL A 86 6.11 6.49 3.12
C VAL A 86 6.08 5.94 4.55
N GLY A 87 4.90 5.83 5.14
CA GLY A 87 4.69 5.24 6.46
C GLY A 87 5.16 3.78 6.54
N LYS A 88 4.88 2.94 5.52
CA LYS A 88 5.43 1.58 5.46
C LYS A 88 6.96 1.59 5.39
N VAL A 89 7.55 2.47 4.57
CA VAL A 89 9.01 2.61 4.46
C VAL A 89 9.64 3.05 5.77
N LEU A 90 9.07 4.05 6.45
CA LEU A 90 9.54 4.54 7.75
C LEU A 90 9.39 3.48 8.84
N SER A 91 8.31 2.69 8.79
CA SER A 91 8.06 1.62 9.75
C SER A 91 9.15 0.55 9.74
N GLU A 92 9.82 0.32 8.60
CA GLU A 92 10.98 -0.55 8.52
C GLU A 92 12.16 -0.05 9.35
N PHE A 93 12.29 1.25 9.57
CA PHE A 93 13.35 1.83 10.41
C PHE A 93 12.89 2.04 11.86
N GLY A 94 11.69 1.57 12.23
CA GLY A 94 11.11 1.84 13.54
C GLY A 94 10.73 3.30 13.76
N LEU A 95 10.55 4.05 12.67
CA LEU A 95 10.14 5.46 12.72
C LEU A 95 8.62 5.54 12.60
N GLU A 96 8.00 6.26 13.53
CA GLU A 96 6.56 6.48 13.54
C GLU A 96 6.19 7.72 12.71
N MET A 97 5.07 7.62 12.02
CA MET A 97 4.51 8.71 11.22
C MET A 97 3.03 8.86 11.60
N PRO A 98 2.56 10.01 12.09
CA PRO A 98 1.19 10.19 12.57
C PRO A 98 0.11 9.83 11.54
N GLU A 99 0.39 10.08 10.26
CA GLU A 99 -0.52 9.84 9.14
C GLU A 99 -0.54 8.37 8.70
N PHE A 100 0.36 7.53 9.24
CA PHE A 100 0.46 6.12 8.88
C PHE A 100 -0.50 5.26 9.71
N ARG A 101 -1.57 4.80 9.07
CA ARG A 101 -2.54 3.88 9.68
C ARG A 101 -2.15 2.44 9.40
N ARG A 102 -1.73 1.69 10.42
CA ARG A 102 -1.49 0.25 10.32
C ARG A 102 -2.82 -0.50 10.34
N TRP A 103 -2.89 -1.57 9.54
CA TRP A 103 -4.03 -2.49 9.57
C TRP A 103 -4.34 -2.94 11.01
N GLY A 104 -5.62 -2.91 11.40
CA GLY A 104 -6.09 -3.40 12.69
C GLY A 104 -5.85 -2.48 13.90
N SER A 105 -5.28 -1.28 13.73
CA SER A 105 -5.07 -0.35 14.86
C SER A 105 -6.43 0.18 15.38
N PRO A 106 -6.82 -0.12 16.64
CA PRO A 106 -8.08 0.34 17.21
C PRO A 106 -8.12 1.88 17.27
N GLY A 107 -9.23 2.49 16.85
CA GLY A 107 -9.44 3.94 16.96
C GLY A 107 -8.87 4.80 15.83
N GLN A 108 -8.23 4.22 14.82
CA GLN A 108 -7.67 4.96 13.66
C GLN A 108 -8.37 4.69 12.32
N GLN A 109 -9.46 3.91 12.30
CA GLN A 109 -10.30 3.76 11.11
C GLN A 109 -11.17 5.01 10.98
N ALA A 110 -10.91 5.85 9.97
CA ALA A 110 -11.87 6.88 9.60
C ALA A 110 -13.18 6.17 9.20
N PRO A 111 -14.35 6.68 9.61
CA PRO A 111 -15.63 6.15 9.16
C PRO A 111 -15.62 6.06 7.63
N TYR A 112 -15.98 4.89 7.10
CA TYR A 112 -16.22 4.75 5.66
C TYR A 112 -17.37 5.69 5.29
N GLU A 113 -17.05 6.73 4.52
CA GLU A 113 -18.05 7.57 3.87
C GLU A 113 -18.17 7.09 2.43
N PRO A 114 -19.33 6.53 2.02
CA PRO A 114 -19.49 6.05 0.66
C PRO A 114 -19.29 7.20 -0.33
N PRO A 115 -18.70 6.95 -1.51
CA PRO A 115 -18.60 7.97 -2.54
C PRO A 115 -20.00 8.53 -2.83
N PRO A 116 -20.12 9.84 -3.13
CA PRO A 116 -21.40 10.43 -3.47
C PRO A 116 -22.02 9.62 -4.61
N ARG A 117 -23.23 9.09 -4.39
CA ARG A 117 -23.95 8.36 -5.44
C ARG A 117 -24.03 9.29 -6.64
N THR A 118 -23.48 8.87 -7.77
CA THR A 118 -23.74 9.56 -9.02
C THR A 118 -25.26 9.47 -9.23
N THR A 119 -25.91 10.58 -9.53
CA THR A 119 -27.38 10.68 -9.69
C THR A 119 -27.93 9.88 -10.88
N ASN A 120 -27.13 8.96 -11.43
CA ASN A 120 -27.44 8.12 -12.59
C ASN A 120 -27.68 6.66 -12.17
N GLU A 121 -27.97 6.38 -10.90
CA GLU A 121 -28.63 5.11 -10.56
C GLU A 121 -30.06 5.15 -11.16
N PRO A 122 -30.44 4.22 -12.06
CA PRO A 122 -31.84 4.10 -12.44
C PRO A 122 -32.63 3.85 -11.15
N LYS A 123 -33.60 4.72 -10.85
CA LYS A 123 -34.52 4.57 -9.71
C LYS A 123 -34.96 3.11 -9.66
N GLN A 124 -34.59 2.40 -8.59
CA GLN A 124 -35.15 1.09 -8.31
C GLN A 124 -36.68 1.23 -8.38
N PRO A 125 -37.38 0.38 -9.14
CA PRO A 125 -38.83 0.45 -9.20
C PRO A 125 -39.35 0.25 -7.78
N THR A 126 -39.98 1.30 -7.24
CA THR A 126 -40.68 1.25 -5.96
C THR A 126 -41.71 0.13 -6.05
N THR A 127 -41.45 -0.97 -5.36
CA THR A 127 -42.47 -2.02 -5.21
C THR A 127 -43.61 -1.39 -4.41
N PRO A 128 -44.86 -1.40 -4.91
CA PRO A 128 -45.97 -0.80 -4.18
C PRO A 128 -46.14 -1.52 -2.84
N GLU A 129 -46.25 -0.71 -1.78
CA GLU A 129 -46.59 -1.12 -0.42
C GLU A 129 -47.72 -2.14 -0.42
N ASN A 130 -47.44 -3.33 0.10
CA ASN A 130 -48.42 -4.35 0.35
C ASN A 130 -49.29 -3.91 1.54
N GLN A 131 -50.33 -3.11 1.26
CA GLN A 131 -51.47 -2.91 2.14
C GLN A 131 -52.21 -4.23 2.30
N SER A 132 -51.78 -5.09 3.23
CA SER A 132 -52.65 -6.08 3.86
C SER A 132 -51.95 -6.79 5.03
N ARG A 133 -52.40 -6.45 6.25
CA ARG A 133 -52.38 -7.22 7.52
C ARG A 133 -52.67 -6.18 8.62
N GLY A 134 -53.90 -5.98 9.08
CA GLY A 134 -54.76 -6.99 9.68
C GLY A 134 -54.46 -7.06 11.17
N ALA A 135 -55.05 -6.15 11.96
CA ALA A 135 -55.10 -6.24 13.42
C ALA A 135 -56.40 -5.58 13.91
N THR A 136 -57.48 -6.36 13.89
CA THR A 136 -58.67 -6.16 14.71
C THR A 136 -58.24 -6.27 16.17
N HIS A 137 -58.38 -5.17 16.92
CA HIS A 137 -58.29 -5.14 18.37
C HIS A 137 -59.56 -4.41 18.86
N GLU A 138 -60.62 -5.16 19.12
CA GLU A 138 -61.74 -4.72 19.96
C GLU A 138 -61.92 -5.77 21.06
N LEU A 139 -61.47 -5.40 22.25
CA LEU A 139 -61.89 -5.95 23.54
C LEU A 139 -62.61 -4.80 24.23
N GLN A 140 -63.94 -4.84 24.21
CA GLN A 140 -64.85 -4.33 25.24
C GLN A 140 -66.22 -4.94 25.04
#